data_AF-A0A7C3LV02-F1
#
_entry.id   AF-A0A7C3LV02-F1
#
_cell.length_a   1.000
_cell.length_b   1.000
_cell.length_c   1.000
_cell.angle_alpha   90.00
_cell.angle_beta   90.00
_cell.angle_gamma   90.00
#
_symmetry.space_group_name_H-M   'P 1'
#
loop_
_entity.id
_entity.type
_entity.pdbx_description
1 polymer ?
#
loop_
_entity_poly.entity_id
_entity_poly.type
_entity_poly.pdbx_seq_one_letter_code
_entity_poly.pdbx_strand_id
1 'polypeptide(L)'
;MVHVVDPFAAEPLHLSSRRTLYLRLHGSPPGKRMYSYTYTDEDLRWLERFLRRHEFSRAYVMFNNVYMRDDAQNFMRLLRENYLSP
;
A
#
# COMPACT_ATOMS: atom_id res chain seq x y z
N MET A 1 -6.10 -4.30 -18.86
CA MET A 1 -4.87 -4.59 -18.09
C MET A 1 -4.95 -3.84 -16.76
N VAL A 2 -4.51 -4.44 -15.65
CA VAL A 2 -4.41 -3.75 -14.35
C VAL A 2 -2.92 -3.48 -14.13
N HIS A 3 -2.55 -2.22 -13.91
CA HIS A 3 -1.17 -1.85 -13.60
C HIS A 3 -0.86 -2.24 -12.15
N VAL A 4 0.19 -3.04 -11.95
CA VAL A 4 0.67 -3.43 -10.62
C VAL A 4 1.93 -2.65 -10.32
N VAL A 5 1.94 -1.91 -9.22
CA VAL A 5 3.06 -1.04 -8.87
C VAL A 5 3.41 -1.15 -7.38
N ASP A 6 4.68 -0.98 -7.06
CA ASP A 6 5.11 -0.73 -5.69
C ASP A 6 5.04 0.78 -5.45
N PRO A 7 4.17 1.27 -4.55
CA PRO A 7 3.98 2.69 -4.35
C PRO A 7 5.24 3.38 -3.78
N PHE A 8 6.14 2.62 -3.13
CA PHE A 8 7.41 3.15 -2.62
C PHE A 8 8.51 3.21 -3.69
N ALA A 9 8.26 2.63 -4.89
CA ALA A 9 9.15 2.72 -6.04
C ALA A 9 8.70 3.77 -7.05
N ALA A 10 7.38 3.84 -7.33
CA ALA A 10 6.84 4.66 -8.41
C ALA A 10 5.34 4.96 -8.22
N GLU A 11 4.87 6.01 -8.89
CA GLU A 11 3.44 6.33 -9.01
C GLU A 11 2.73 5.41 -10.03
N PRO A 12 1.43 5.11 -9.88
CA PRO A 12 0.67 4.33 -10.84
C PRO A 12 0.47 5.14 -12.14
N LEU A 13 0.90 4.60 -13.28
CA LEU A 13 0.79 5.31 -14.57
C LEU A 13 -0.65 5.43 -15.10
N HIS A 14 -1.50 4.46 -14.78
CA HIS A 14 -2.91 4.45 -15.13
C HIS A 14 -3.66 3.47 -14.22
N LEU A 15 -4.95 3.73 -14.03
CA LEU A 15 -5.88 2.75 -13.46
C LEU A 15 -6.51 1.93 -14.59
N SER A 16 -6.95 0.71 -14.28
CA SER A 16 -7.75 -0.09 -15.22
C SER A 16 -9.04 0.66 -15.62
N SER A 17 -9.73 0.22 -16.67
CA SER A 17 -11.07 0.75 -17.03
C SER A 17 -12.11 0.69 -15.90
N ARG A 18 -11.92 -0.19 -14.91
CA ARG A 18 -12.74 -0.28 -13.68
C ARG A 18 -12.19 0.52 -12.49
N ARG A 19 -11.27 1.46 -12.73
CA ARG A 19 -10.57 2.27 -11.70
C ARG A 19 -10.02 1.43 -10.54
N THR A 20 -9.47 0.24 -10.84
CA THR A 20 -8.82 -0.63 -9.87
C THR A 20 -7.37 -0.21 -9.70
N LEU A 21 -6.99 0.07 -8.45
CA LEU A 21 -5.60 0.28 -8.02
C LEU A 21 -5.07 -1.03 -7.45
N TYR A 22 -3.94 -1.52 -7.94
CA TYR A 22 -3.31 -2.72 -7.39
C TYR A 22 -1.86 -2.44 -7.00
N LEU A 23 -1.58 -2.53 -5.70
CA LEU A 23 -0.29 -2.26 -5.11
C LEU A 23 0.36 -3.56 -4.62
N ARG A 24 1.65 -3.73 -4.91
CA ARG A 24 2.47 -4.85 -4.43
C ARG A 24 3.73 -4.30 -3.77
N LEU A 25 3.81 -4.45 -2.46
CA LEU A 25 4.74 -3.73 -1.59
C LEU A 25 5.93 -4.61 -1.20
N HIS A 26 7.17 -4.17 -1.45
CA HIS A 26 8.38 -4.99 -1.27
C HIS A 26 9.39 -4.42 -0.26
N GLY A 27 9.06 -3.30 0.39
CA GLY A 27 9.89 -2.53 1.33
C GLY A 27 9.88 -1.02 1.02
N SER A 28 10.40 -0.21 1.93
CA SER A 28 10.47 1.26 1.80
C SER A 28 11.88 1.79 2.13
N PRO A 29 12.63 2.35 1.14
CA PRO A 29 12.43 2.16 -0.30
C PRO A 29 12.78 0.72 -0.73
N PRO A 30 12.23 0.24 -1.85
CA PRO A 30 12.60 -1.07 -2.40
C PRO A 30 14.07 -1.10 -2.82
N GLY A 31 14.82 -2.15 -2.41
CA GLY A 31 16.27 -2.20 -2.61
C GLY A 31 16.95 -3.46 -2.05
N LYS A 32 18.19 -3.34 -1.56
CA LYS A 32 19.05 -4.50 -1.16
C LYS A 32 18.47 -5.42 -0.07
N ARG A 33 17.45 -4.97 0.67
CA ARG A 33 16.70 -5.76 1.68
C ARG A 33 15.23 -5.98 1.30
N MET A 34 14.95 -6.02 0.00
CA MET A 34 13.61 -6.35 -0.51
C MET A 34 13.11 -7.62 0.19
N TYR A 35 11.84 -7.63 0.58
CA TYR A 35 11.19 -8.70 1.35
C TYR A 35 11.54 -8.79 2.86
N SER A 36 12.73 -8.42 3.35
CA SER A 36 13.04 -8.45 4.81
C SER A 36 12.84 -7.10 5.51
N TYR A 37 11.83 -6.35 5.06
CA TYR A 37 11.46 -5.06 5.62
C TYR A 37 10.20 -5.19 6.48
N THR A 38 10.17 -4.53 7.64
CA THR A 38 8.95 -4.35 8.45
C THR A 38 8.53 -2.91 8.32
N TYR A 39 7.28 -2.69 7.92
CA TYR A 39 6.77 -1.34 7.70
C TYR A 39 6.61 -0.58 9.01
N THR A 40 7.13 0.64 9.06
CA THR A 40 6.93 1.51 10.22
C THR A 40 5.55 2.14 10.21
N ASP A 41 5.08 2.63 11.35
CA ASP A 41 3.83 3.38 11.40
C ASP A 41 3.83 4.61 10.48
N GLU A 42 5.00 5.22 10.26
CA GLU A 42 5.15 6.33 9.32
C GLU A 42 4.96 5.89 7.86
N ASP A 43 5.53 4.74 7.46
CA ASP A 43 5.30 4.18 6.13
C ASP A 43 3.82 3.82 5.91
N LEU A 44 3.17 3.25 6.93
CA LEU A 44 1.75 2.89 6.85
C LEU A 44 0.86 4.13 6.75
N ARG A 45 1.16 5.20 7.51
CA ARG A 45 0.48 6.50 7.36
C ARG A 45 0.76 7.15 6.01
N TRP A 46 1.97 6.99 5.48
CA TRP A 46 2.28 7.44 4.13
C TRP A 46 1.46 6.68 3.09
N LEU A 47 1.35 5.37 3.22
CA LEU A 47 0.56 4.51 2.32
C LEU A 47 -0.93 4.87 2.35
N GLU A 48 -1.48 5.16 3.52
CA GLU A 48 -2.85 5.65 3.65
C GLU A 48 -3.06 6.97 2.89
N ARG A 49 -2.18 7.95 3.11
CA ARG A 49 -2.21 9.22 2.35
C ARG A 49 -2.04 8.99 0.85
N PHE A 50 -1.16 8.08 0.45
CA PHE A 50 -0.98 7.70 -0.95
C PHE A 50 -2.28 7.21 -1.57
N LEU A 51 -3.01 6.31 -0.90
CA LEU A 51 -4.32 5.84 -1.36
C LEU A 51 -5.31 7.01 -1.47
N ARG A 52 -5.42 7.88 -0.46
CA ARG A 52 -6.38 9.01 -0.45
C ARG A 52 -6.16 10.01 -1.59
N ARG A 53 -4.93 10.15 -2.11
CA ARG A 53 -4.63 11.03 -3.26
C ARG A 53 -5.08 10.45 -4.60
N HIS A 54 -5.43 9.16 -4.65
CA HIS A 54 -5.82 8.48 -5.89
C HIS A 54 -7.31 8.23 -5.91
N GLU A 55 -7.95 8.58 -7.03
CA GLU A 55 -9.37 8.27 -7.21
C GLU A 55 -9.59 6.88 -7.83
N PHE A 56 -9.80 5.87 -6.98
CA PHE A 56 -10.10 4.51 -7.38
C PHE A 56 -11.51 4.08 -6.94
N SER A 57 -12.10 3.11 -7.65
CA SER A 57 -13.33 2.42 -7.19
C SER A 57 -13.02 1.24 -6.28
N ARG A 58 -11.83 0.65 -6.42
CA ARG A 58 -11.34 -0.43 -5.56
C ARG A 58 -9.81 -0.41 -5.50
N ALA A 59 -9.26 -0.61 -4.32
CA ALA A 59 -7.83 -0.83 -4.13
C ALA A 59 -7.57 -2.23 -3.59
N TYR A 60 -6.54 -2.89 -4.13
CA TYR A 60 -5.94 -4.09 -3.56
C TYR A 60 -4.51 -3.75 -3.14
N VAL A 61 -4.17 -4.02 -1.88
CA VAL A 61 -2.83 -3.75 -1.33
C VAL A 61 -2.26 -5.06 -0.84
N MET A 62 -1.21 -5.55 -1.50
CA MET A 62 -0.51 -6.77 -1.13
C MET A 62 0.84 -6.44 -0.53
N PHE A 63 0.94 -6.59 0.79
CA PHE A 63 2.22 -6.66 1.48
C PHE A 63 2.93 -7.92 1.01
N ASN A 64 4.10 -7.74 0.40
CA ASN A 64 4.87 -8.81 -0.22
C ASN A 64 6.27 -8.83 0.40
N ASN A 65 6.31 -8.78 1.73
CA ASN A 65 7.47 -8.90 2.59
C ASN A 65 7.30 -10.08 3.57
N VAL A 66 8.36 -10.51 4.24
CA VAL A 66 8.37 -11.66 5.17
C VAL A 66 7.40 -11.45 6.33
N TYR A 67 7.22 -10.21 6.78
CA TYR A 67 6.31 -9.83 7.87
C TYR A 67 4.92 -9.39 7.39
N MET A 68 4.55 -9.73 6.13
CA MET A 68 3.34 -9.24 5.46
C MET A 68 2.05 -9.40 6.25
N ARG A 69 1.90 -10.47 7.04
CA ARG A 69 0.70 -10.70 7.85
C ARG A 69 0.53 -9.60 8.90
N ASP A 70 1.60 -9.31 9.63
CA ASP A 70 1.57 -8.37 10.74
C ASP A 70 1.48 -6.94 10.21
N ASP A 71 2.19 -6.63 9.11
CA ASP A 71 2.10 -5.33 8.44
C ASP A 71 0.70 -5.08 7.85
N ALA A 72 0.09 -6.09 7.21
CA ALA A 72 -1.28 -5.99 6.73
C ALA A 72 -2.28 -5.77 7.87
N GLN A 73 -2.10 -6.47 9.01
CA GLN A 73 -2.96 -6.27 10.18
C GLN A 73 -2.80 -4.87 10.80
N ASN A 74 -1.57 -4.38 10.91
CA ASN A 74 -1.29 -3.03 11.39
C ASN A 74 -1.90 -1.97 10.48
N PHE A 75 -1.77 -2.14 9.16
CA PHE A 75 -2.39 -1.24 8.20
C PHE A 75 -3.92 -1.27 8.27
N MET A 76 -4.53 -2.45 8.40
CA MET A 76 -5.98 -2.57 8.58
C MET A 76 -6.46 -1.92 9.88
N ARG A 77 -5.68 -1.99 10.96
CA ARG A 77 -5.97 -1.30 12.23
C ARG A 77 -5.94 0.21 12.03
N LEU A 78 -4.86 0.73 11.45
CA LEU A 78 -4.71 2.16 11.12
C LEU A 78 -5.89 2.67 10.29
N LEU A 79 -6.28 1.94 9.24
CA LEU A 79 -7.42 2.32 8.41
C LEU A 79 -8.71 2.40 9.25
N ARG A 80 -9.00 1.40 10.08
CA ARG A 80 -10.21 1.40 10.93
C ARG A 80 -10.22 2.57 11.92
N GLU A 81 -9.11 2.86 12.57
CA GLU A 81 -9.01 4.00 13.50
C GLU A 81 -9.32 5.33 12.80
N ASN A 82 -8.80 5.51 11.59
CA ASN A 82 -9.04 6.72 10.79
C ASN A 82 -10.44 6.79 10.16
N TYR A 83 -11.13 5.66 9.96
CA TYR A 83 -12.54 5.63 9.54
C TYR A 83 -13.53 5.82 10.71
N LEU A 84 -13.09 5.57 11.94
CA LEU A 84 -13.88 5.76 13.16
C LEU A 84 -13.66 7.13 13.81
N SER A 85 -12.72 7.91 13.30
CA SER A 85 -12.50 9.29 13.72
C SER A 85 -13.44 10.22 12.94
N PRO A 86 -14.36 10.95 13.61
CA PRO A 86 -15.38 11.78 12.98
C PRO A 86 -14.85 13.01 12.24
#